data_AF-K9FQA0-F1
#
_entry.id   AF-K9FQA0-F1
#
_cell.length_a   1.000
_cell.length_b   1.000
_cell.length_c   1.000
_cell.angle_alpha   90.00
_cell.angle_beta   90.00
_cell.angle_gamma   90.00
#
_symmetry.space_group_name_H-M   'P 1'
#
loop_
_entity.id
_entity.type
_entity.pdbx_description
1 polymer ?
#
loop_
_entity_poly.entity_id
_entity_poly.type
_entity_poly.pdbx_seq_one_letter_code
_entity_poly.pdbx_strand_id
1 'polypeptide(L)'
;MFERVSMLIMGHPQFETQDDFGIGDGIPPIPEWQFDSTVLDDQLFDLSNIEVEYAVKNVLSRLRSIFHRVRNMPFQATQLHDLTCFVIHRLLLSAPATTISLPSPITESIRCGVIIYMFIAQGPTYYSHAVILNTIMIRFMENLEHLTSISRVYDSLDVWFAAVGMVASAGTPHHRWFMSRAREIAVALNLENFDVILFHIKSVLWLEKPQSEDLVRSHWDNIFSLTDQAVLSDLSISVSPISSSVEFI
;
A
#
# COMPACT_ATOMS: atom_id res chain seq x y z
N MET A 1 -20.07 -4.31 18.04
CA MET A 1 -18.72 -4.51 18.65
C MET A 1 -18.29 -5.98 18.58
N PHE A 2 -19.11 -6.95 19.01
CA PHE A 2 -18.77 -8.40 18.98
C PHE A 2 -18.43 -8.97 17.59
N GLU A 3 -19.16 -8.58 16.56
CA GLU A 3 -19.00 -9.12 15.19
C GLU A 3 -17.65 -8.75 14.56
N ARG A 4 -17.09 -7.58 14.92
CA ARG A 4 -15.81 -7.09 14.40
C ARG A 4 -14.61 -7.74 15.08
N VAL A 5 -14.76 -8.08 16.37
CA VAL A 5 -13.77 -8.86 17.13
C VAL A 5 -13.74 -10.31 16.65
N SER A 6 -14.88 -10.86 16.25
CA SER A 6 -14.97 -12.23 15.71
C SER A 6 -14.12 -12.42 14.44
N MET A 7 -14.14 -11.46 13.50
CA MET A 7 -13.29 -11.51 12.30
C MET A 7 -11.80 -11.64 12.65
N LEU A 8 -11.34 -10.89 13.65
CA LEU A 8 -9.94 -10.94 14.08
C LEU A 8 -9.59 -12.30 14.65
N ILE A 9 -10.49 -12.93 15.40
CA ILE A 9 -10.25 -14.26 15.98
C ILE A 9 -10.28 -15.34 14.89
N MET A 10 -11.25 -15.28 13.98
CA MET A 10 -11.46 -16.32 12.97
C MET A 10 -10.57 -16.15 11.73
N GLY A 11 -9.94 -15.00 11.55
CA GLY A 11 -9.14 -14.67 10.37
C GLY A 11 -9.95 -14.35 9.11
N HIS A 12 -11.29 -14.39 9.20
CA HIS A 12 -12.19 -14.02 8.11
C HIS A 12 -13.53 -13.47 8.62
N PRO A 13 -14.19 -12.60 7.82
CA PRO A 13 -15.56 -12.14 8.04
C PRO A 13 -16.55 -13.28 8.35
N GLN A 14 -17.43 -13.05 9.32
CA GLN A 14 -18.56 -13.96 9.64
C GLN A 14 -19.92 -13.35 9.30
N PHE A 15 -19.96 -12.04 9.04
CA PHE A 15 -21.18 -11.27 8.85
C PHE A 15 -20.99 -10.35 7.66
N GLU A 16 -22.02 -10.14 6.85
CA GLU A 16 -21.99 -9.13 5.79
C GLU A 16 -21.86 -7.71 6.38
N THR A 17 -21.54 -6.72 5.53
CA THR A 17 -21.69 -5.30 5.89
C THR A 17 -22.93 -4.74 5.20
N GLN A 18 -23.62 -3.81 5.87
CA GLN A 18 -24.62 -2.99 5.18
C GLN A 18 -23.96 -2.16 4.07
N ASP A 19 -24.78 -1.74 3.11
CA ASP A 19 -24.33 -0.79 2.10
C ASP A 19 -24.06 0.61 2.71
N ASP A 20 -23.64 1.55 1.85
CA ASP A 20 -23.31 2.91 2.29
C ASP A 20 -24.53 3.71 2.78
N PHE A 21 -25.75 3.26 2.49
CA PHE A 21 -27.02 3.86 2.93
C PHE A 21 -27.58 3.16 4.18
N GLY A 22 -26.87 2.17 4.73
CA GLY A 22 -27.32 1.39 5.88
C GLY A 22 -28.39 0.36 5.52
N ILE A 23 -28.49 -0.04 4.26
CA ILE A 23 -29.42 -1.06 3.79
C ILE A 23 -28.75 -2.45 3.87
N GLY A 24 -29.50 -3.43 4.39
CA GLY A 24 -29.08 -4.82 4.57
C GLY A 24 -29.06 -5.27 6.03
N ASP A 25 -28.87 -6.57 6.25
CA ASP A 25 -28.91 -7.19 7.59
C ASP A 25 -27.51 -7.34 8.22
N GLY A 26 -26.48 -6.75 7.59
CA GLY A 26 -25.09 -6.83 8.01
C GLY A 26 -24.67 -5.81 9.06
N ILE A 27 -23.36 -5.70 9.29
CA ILE A 27 -22.75 -4.71 10.18
C ILE A 27 -23.02 -3.30 9.63
N PRO A 28 -23.60 -2.38 10.43
CA PRO A 28 -23.87 -1.03 9.97
C PRO A 28 -22.59 -0.22 9.75
N PRO A 29 -22.62 0.76 8.81
CA PRO A 29 -21.51 1.68 8.61
C PRO A 29 -21.22 2.45 9.91
N ILE A 30 -19.93 2.65 10.20
CA ILE A 30 -19.52 3.48 11.35
C ILE A 30 -19.74 4.96 11.06
N PRO A 31 -19.86 5.82 12.10
CA PRO A 31 -20.00 7.26 11.91
C PRO A 31 -18.91 7.86 11.00
N GLU A 32 -17.68 7.38 11.13
CA GLU A 32 -16.54 7.80 10.31
C GLU A 32 -16.72 7.46 8.82
N TRP A 33 -17.50 6.43 8.50
CA TRP A 33 -17.77 5.97 7.13
C TRP A 33 -18.86 6.79 6.45
N GLN A 34 -19.74 7.41 7.23
CA GLN A 34 -20.89 8.19 6.76
C GLN A 34 -20.53 9.61 6.33
N PHE A 35 -19.25 9.99 6.36
CA PHE A 35 -18.83 11.29 5.84
C PHE A 35 -19.01 11.37 4.33
N ASP A 36 -19.51 12.52 3.85
CA ASP A 36 -19.75 12.77 2.43
C ASP A 36 -18.49 12.55 1.58
N SER A 37 -18.59 11.65 0.60
CA SER A 37 -17.48 11.26 -0.28
C SER A 37 -17.23 12.26 -1.41
N THR A 38 -18.08 13.28 -1.58
CA THR A 38 -18.18 14.11 -2.79
C THR A 38 -17.15 15.22 -2.91
N VAL A 39 -16.25 15.40 -1.94
CA VAL A 39 -15.47 16.64 -1.81
C VAL A 39 -14.12 16.61 -2.57
N LEU A 40 -13.59 15.45 -2.99
CA LEU A 40 -12.15 15.32 -3.31
C LEU A 40 -11.78 14.52 -4.57
N ASP A 41 -12.70 14.37 -5.53
CA ASP A 41 -12.42 13.58 -6.74
C ASP A 41 -11.43 14.25 -7.71
N ASP A 42 -11.25 15.58 -7.63
CA ASP A 42 -10.61 16.34 -8.72
C ASP A 42 -9.07 16.40 -8.73
N GLN A 43 -8.34 15.95 -7.70
CA GLN A 43 -6.90 16.33 -7.59
C GLN A 43 -5.89 15.25 -7.19
N LEU A 44 -6.28 14.06 -6.71
CA LEU A 44 -5.32 13.18 -6.02
C LEU A 44 -4.80 12.01 -6.86
N PHE A 45 -5.63 11.19 -7.49
CA PHE A 45 -5.18 10.17 -8.46
C PHE A 45 -6.42 9.56 -9.13
N ASP A 46 -6.51 9.64 -10.45
CA ASP A 46 -7.73 9.24 -11.16
C ASP A 46 -7.89 7.72 -11.26
N LEU A 47 -8.74 7.17 -10.40
CA LEU A 47 -9.14 5.76 -10.42
C LEU A 47 -10.19 5.46 -11.49
N SER A 48 -10.68 6.45 -12.26
CA SER A 48 -11.65 6.24 -13.34
C SER A 48 -11.05 5.48 -14.52
N ASN A 49 -9.74 5.63 -14.77
CA ASN A 49 -9.05 5.01 -15.89
C ASN A 49 -8.57 3.57 -15.63
N ILE A 50 -8.72 3.06 -14.40
CA ILE A 50 -8.30 1.72 -14.01
C ILE A 50 -9.53 0.83 -13.82
N GLU A 51 -9.56 -0.32 -14.48
CA GLU A 51 -10.61 -1.33 -14.33
C GLU A 51 -10.47 -2.05 -12.98
N VAL A 52 -11.07 -1.45 -11.95
CA VAL A 52 -11.12 -1.94 -10.57
C VAL A 52 -12.55 -2.25 -10.19
N GLU A 53 -12.75 -3.37 -9.49
CA GLU A 53 -14.05 -3.72 -8.93
C GLU A 53 -14.62 -2.59 -8.06
N TYR A 54 -15.91 -2.30 -8.24
CA TYR A 54 -16.59 -1.18 -7.57
C TYR A 54 -16.42 -1.21 -6.04
N ALA A 55 -16.51 -2.38 -5.42
CA ALA A 55 -16.38 -2.52 -3.97
C ALA A 55 -15.02 -2.01 -3.45
N VAL A 56 -13.93 -2.37 -4.13
CA VAL A 56 -12.56 -1.96 -3.78
C VAL A 56 -12.37 -0.47 -4.06
N LYS A 57 -12.84 0.00 -5.23
CA LYS A 57 -12.75 1.41 -5.62
C LYS A 57 -13.51 2.33 -4.66
N ASN A 58 -14.73 1.94 -4.26
CA ASN A 58 -15.54 2.70 -3.30
C ASN A 58 -14.83 2.85 -1.95
N VAL A 59 -14.24 1.76 -1.43
CA VAL A 59 -13.50 1.80 -0.18
C VAL A 59 -12.30 2.75 -0.27
N LEU A 60 -11.52 2.67 -1.35
CA LEU A 60 -10.36 3.53 -1.55
C LEU A 60 -10.76 5.01 -1.64
N SER A 61 -11.78 5.35 -2.44
CA SER A 61 -12.28 6.72 -2.58
C SER A 61 -12.78 7.29 -1.25
N ARG A 62 -13.54 6.51 -0.47
CA ARG A 62 -14.02 6.94 0.84
C ARG A 62 -12.88 7.16 1.83
N LEU A 63 -11.90 6.25 1.87
CA LEU A 63 -10.74 6.41 2.74
C LEU A 63 -9.93 7.67 2.42
N ARG A 64 -9.77 8.02 1.14
CA ARG A 64 -9.14 9.29 0.74
C ARG A 64 -9.88 10.50 1.33
N SER A 65 -11.20 10.53 1.18
CA SER A 65 -12.04 11.62 1.71
C SER A 65 -11.98 11.71 3.24
N ILE A 66 -12.03 10.56 3.91
CA ILE A 66 -11.91 10.46 5.37
C ILE A 66 -10.54 10.96 5.83
N PHE A 67 -9.45 10.47 5.23
CA PHE A 67 -8.08 10.83 5.60
C PHE A 67 -7.75 12.29 5.35
N HIS A 68 -8.30 12.87 4.28
CA HIS A 68 -8.17 14.30 4.05
C HIS A 68 -8.85 15.11 5.15
N ARG A 69 -10.07 14.74 5.55
CA ARG A 69 -10.81 15.46 6.60
C ARG A 69 -10.11 15.41 7.95
N VAL A 70 -9.58 14.26 8.32
CA VAL A 70 -8.93 14.09 9.63
C VAL A 70 -7.57 14.79 9.74
N ARG A 71 -7.04 15.37 8.65
CA ARG A 71 -5.92 16.33 8.74
C ARG A 71 -6.26 17.51 9.64
N ASN A 72 -7.51 17.95 9.62
CA ASN A 72 -7.99 19.08 10.43
C ASN A 72 -8.58 18.63 11.77
N MET A 73 -9.03 17.38 11.86
CA MET A 73 -9.62 16.79 13.07
C MET A 73 -9.08 15.37 13.24
N PRO A 74 -7.93 15.20 13.93
CA PRO A 74 -7.29 13.91 14.07
C PRO A 74 -8.19 12.86 14.73
N PHE A 75 -8.07 11.61 14.28
CA PHE A 75 -8.79 10.50 14.89
C PHE A 75 -8.37 10.25 16.35
N GLN A 76 -9.34 9.91 17.18
CA GLN A 76 -9.07 9.17 18.41
C GLN A 76 -8.63 7.74 18.08
N ALA A 77 -7.82 7.13 18.95
CA ALA A 77 -7.28 5.78 18.73
C ALA A 77 -8.38 4.72 18.51
N THR A 78 -9.52 4.85 19.20
CA THR A 78 -10.68 3.96 19.07
C THR A 78 -11.39 4.13 17.73
N GLN A 79 -11.48 5.35 17.20
CA GLN A 79 -12.10 5.62 15.90
C GLN A 79 -11.28 5.04 14.75
N LEU A 80 -9.95 5.19 14.81
CA LEU A 80 -9.06 4.59 13.83
C LEU A 80 -9.10 3.06 13.89
N HIS A 81 -9.19 2.50 15.08
CA HIS A 81 -9.37 1.06 15.27
C HIS A 81 -10.68 0.57 14.62
N ASP A 82 -11.80 1.24 14.90
CA ASP A 82 -13.10 0.85 14.37
C ASP A 82 -13.19 0.99 12.85
N LEU A 83 -12.59 2.06 12.29
CA LEU A 83 -12.43 2.25 10.85
C LEU A 83 -11.58 1.13 10.23
N THR A 84 -10.45 0.80 10.85
CA THR A 84 -9.57 -0.29 10.42
C THR A 84 -10.33 -1.61 10.37
N CYS A 85 -11.01 -1.99 11.45
CA CYS A 85 -11.80 -3.21 11.48
C CYS A 85 -12.90 -3.22 10.42
N PHE A 86 -13.64 -2.11 10.26
CA PHE A 86 -14.73 -2.03 9.28
C PHE A 86 -14.22 -2.17 7.83
N VAL A 87 -13.15 -1.46 7.48
CA VAL A 87 -12.55 -1.50 6.15
C VAL A 87 -12.03 -2.89 5.82
N ILE A 88 -11.27 -3.50 6.74
CA ILE A 88 -10.71 -4.85 6.54
C ILE A 88 -11.85 -5.85 6.36
N HIS A 89 -12.90 -5.76 7.18
CA HIS A 89 -14.06 -6.62 7.07
C HIS A 89 -14.70 -6.53 5.68
N ARG A 90 -15.00 -5.31 5.24
CA ARG A 90 -15.66 -5.06 3.96
C ARG A 90 -14.81 -5.52 2.77
N LEU A 91 -13.51 -5.28 2.81
CA LEU A 91 -12.60 -5.70 1.75
C LEU A 91 -12.42 -7.22 1.72
N LEU A 92 -12.34 -7.89 2.88
CA LEU A 92 -12.28 -9.35 2.93
C LEU A 92 -13.55 -10.02 2.38
N LEU A 93 -14.73 -9.42 2.62
CA LEU A 93 -16.00 -9.88 2.01
C LEU A 93 -16.06 -9.66 0.50
N SER A 94 -15.45 -8.58 0.00
CA SER A 94 -15.38 -8.31 -1.44
C SER A 94 -14.50 -9.31 -2.21
N ALA A 95 -13.77 -10.19 -1.51
CA ALA A 95 -13.01 -11.24 -2.16
C ALA A 95 -13.95 -12.28 -2.76
N PRO A 96 -13.79 -12.65 -4.04
CA PRO A 96 -14.67 -13.61 -4.68
C PRO A 96 -14.52 -14.97 -3.99
N ALA A 97 -15.60 -15.40 -3.34
CA ALA A 97 -15.58 -16.59 -2.50
C ALA A 97 -15.44 -17.89 -3.30
N THR A 98 -15.79 -17.91 -4.61
CA THR A 98 -15.71 -19.11 -5.47
C THR A 98 -16.14 -18.91 -6.94
N THR A 99 -16.24 -17.67 -7.45
CA THR A 99 -16.82 -17.41 -8.79
C THR A 99 -15.80 -17.48 -9.94
N ILE A 100 -16.31 -17.78 -11.14
CA ILE A 100 -15.62 -18.19 -12.38
C ILE A 100 -14.66 -17.13 -12.96
N SER A 101 -14.70 -15.88 -12.48
CA SER A 101 -13.81 -14.81 -12.92
C SER A 101 -12.89 -14.41 -11.78
N LEU A 102 -11.62 -14.74 -11.92
CA LEU A 102 -10.60 -14.31 -10.97
C LEU A 102 -10.49 -12.78 -11.06
N PRO A 103 -10.54 -12.06 -9.92
CA PRO A 103 -10.46 -10.61 -9.91
C PRO A 103 -9.16 -10.16 -10.57
N SER A 104 -9.19 -9.02 -11.25
CA SER A 104 -8.00 -8.52 -11.93
C SER A 104 -6.86 -8.35 -10.94
N PRO A 105 -5.60 -8.67 -11.31
CA PRO A 105 -4.46 -8.53 -10.40
C PRO A 105 -4.37 -7.14 -9.78
N ILE A 106 -4.77 -6.08 -10.51
CA ILE A 106 -4.82 -4.71 -10.01
C ILE A 106 -5.85 -4.54 -8.89
N THR A 107 -7.03 -5.15 -9.02
CA THR A 107 -8.09 -5.11 -8.00
C THR A 107 -7.60 -5.80 -6.72
N GLU A 108 -6.99 -6.98 -6.84
CA GLU A 108 -6.44 -7.69 -5.68
C GLU A 108 -5.29 -6.93 -5.03
N SER A 109 -4.38 -6.35 -5.82
CA SER A 109 -3.27 -5.56 -5.29
C SER A 109 -3.77 -4.33 -4.55
N ILE A 110 -4.78 -3.61 -5.06
CA ILE A 110 -5.40 -2.49 -4.34
C ILE A 110 -6.05 -2.99 -3.06
N ARG A 111 -6.85 -4.06 -3.12
CA ARG A 111 -7.54 -4.62 -1.95
C ARG A 111 -6.55 -5.00 -0.85
N CYS A 112 -5.54 -5.80 -1.19
CA CYS A 112 -4.53 -6.25 -0.23
C CYS A 112 -3.70 -5.06 0.29
N GLY A 113 -3.28 -4.16 -0.60
CA GLY A 113 -2.55 -2.95 -0.23
C GLY A 113 -3.32 -2.08 0.76
N VAL A 114 -4.64 -1.89 0.57
CA VAL A 114 -5.46 -1.10 1.50
C VAL A 114 -5.58 -1.81 2.85
N ILE A 115 -5.82 -3.12 2.88
CA ILE A 115 -5.86 -3.90 4.13
C ILE A 115 -4.55 -3.75 4.90
N ILE A 116 -3.40 -3.93 4.22
CA ILE A 116 -2.07 -3.79 4.80
C ILE A 116 -1.87 -2.36 5.31
N TYR A 117 -2.24 -1.35 4.52
CA TYR A 117 -2.13 0.05 4.90
C TYR A 117 -2.92 0.37 6.17
N MET A 118 -4.14 -0.16 6.31
CA MET A 118 -4.94 0.04 7.52
C MET A 118 -4.28 -0.60 8.75
N PHE A 119 -3.66 -1.77 8.60
CA PHE A 119 -2.87 -2.37 9.68
C PHE A 119 -1.65 -1.52 10.07
N ILE A 120 -0.89 -1.01 9.09
CA ILE A 120 0.24 -0.10 9.34
C ILE A 120 -0.25 1.15 10.07
N ALA A 121 -1.32 1.77 9.54
CA ALA A 121 -1.87 3.01 10.07
C ALA A 121 -2.36 2.84 11.51
N GLN A 122 -3.06 1.74 11.82
CA GLN A 122 -3.53 1.45 13.17
C GLN A 122 -2.38 1.13 14.14
N GLY A 123 -1.33 0.46 13.65
CA GLY A 123 -0.22 -0.02 14.46
C GLY A 123 -0.49 -1.36 15.15
N PRO A 124 0.55 -1.97 15.76
CA PRO A 124 0.49 -3.32 16.32
C PRO A 124 -0.38 -3.35 17.57
N THR A 125 -1.67 -3.63 17.40
CA THR A 125 -2.63 -3.66 18.51
C THR A 125 -2.99 -5.08 18.96
N TYR A 126 -2.93 -6.10 18.09
CA TYR A 126 -3.25 -7.49 18.47
C TYR A 126 -2.50 -8.57 17.67
N TYR A 127 -2.23 -9.72 18.31
CA TYR A 127 -1.57 -10.89 17.71
C TYR A 127 -2.33 -11.49 16.50
N SER A 128 -3.67 -11.48 16.55
CA SER A 128 -4.53 -11.93 15.46
C SER A 128 -4.32 -11.14 14.15
N HIS A 129 -3.91 -9.89 14.26
CA HIS A 129 -3.65 -9.05 13.08
C HIS A 129 -2.44 -9.57 12.30
N ALA A 130 -1.47 -10.22 12.96
CA ALA A 130 -0.28 -10.74 12.31
C ALA A 130 -0.58 -11.91 11.37
N VAL A 131 -1.54 -12.80 11.73
CA VAL A 131 -1.93 -13.93 10.88
C VAL A 131 -2.62 -13.44 9.62
N ILE A 132 -3.62 -12.56 9.77
CA ILE A 132 -4.33 -11.95 8.63
C ILE A 132 -3.34 -11.17 7.76
N LEU A 133 -2.47 -10.36 8.38
CA LEU A 133 -1.46 -9.57 7.67
C LEU A 133 -0.53 -10.45 6.85
N ASN A 134 -0.02 -11.56 7.38
CA ASN A 134 0.86 -12.46 6.64
C ASN A 134 0.16 -13.11 5.45
N THR A 135 -1.08 -13.59 5.62
CA THR A 135 -1.86 -14.16 4.51
C THR A 135 -2.12 -13.12 3.42
N ILE A 136 -2.48 -11.90 3.81
CA ILE A 136 -2.71 -10.81 2.87
C ILE A 136 -1.40 -10.35 2.21
N MET A 137 -0.28 -10.39 2.91
CA MET A 137 1.04 -10.06 2.35
C MET A 137 1.46 -11.01 1.23
N ILE A 138 1.28 -12.31 1.43
CA ILE A 138 1.60 -13.32 0.40
C ILE A 138 0.72 -13.10 -0.84
N ARG A 139 -0.60 -12.95 -0.65
CA ARG A 139 -1.54 -12.63 -1.74
C ARG A 139 -1.17 -11.32 -2.45
N PHE A 140 -0.73 -10.32 -1.70
CA PHE A 140 -0.32 -9.04 -2.25
C PHE A 140 0.89 -9.20 -3.18
N MET A 141 1.92 -9.92 -2.73
CA MET A 141 3.11 -10.20 -3.53
C MET A 141 2.78 -10.96 -4.80
N GLU A 142 2.00 -12.04 -4.71
CA GLU A 142 1.58 -12.85 -5.87
C GLU A 142 0.89 -11.97 -6.93
N ASN A 143 -0.08 -11.13 -6.52
CA ASN A 143 -0.80 -10.26 -7.47
C ASN A 143 0.10 -9.16 -8.06
N LEU A 144 1.06 -8.64 -7.29
CA LEU A 144 2.04 -7.68 -7.81
C LEU A 144 3.01 -8.32 -8.82
N GLU A 145 3.36 -9.59 -8.67
CA GLU A 145 4.14 -10.35 -9.67
C GLU A 145 3.32 -10.56 -10.94
N HIS A 146 2.04 -10.93 -10.81
CA HIS A 146 1.12 -11.01 -11.94
C HIS A 146 1.02 -9.66 -12.67
N LEU A 147 0.92 -8.54 -11.96
CA LEU A 147 0.90 -7.21 -12.59
C LEU A 147 2.17 -6.90 -13.38
N THR A 148 3.34 -7.27 -12.86
CA THR A 148 4.61 -7.05 -13.58
C THR A 148 4.65 -7.84 -14.89
N SER A 149 4.07 -9.04 -14.92
CA SER A 149 4.05 -9.87 -16.14
C SER A 149 3.16 -9.31 -17.26
N ILE A 150 2.22 -8.41 -16.94
CA ILE A 150 1.28 -7.83 -17.91
C ILE A 150 1.87 -6.58 -18.63
N SER A 151 3.15 -6.23 -18.37
CA SER A 151 3.86 -5.11 -19.03
C SER A 151 3.09 -3.78 -18.95
N ARG A 152 2.84 -3.33 -17.72
CA ARG A 152 2.20 -2.04 -17.40
C ARG A 152 3.26 -0.95 -17.19
N VAL A 153 2.93 0.29 -17.57
CA VAL A 153 3.72 1.48 -17.20
C VAL A 153 3.50 1.77 -15.73
N TYR A 154 4.59 1.93 -14.98
CA TYR A 154 4.49 2.27 -13.57
C TYR A 154 3.84 3.64 -13.36
N ASP A 155 3.10 3.79 -12.26
CA ASP A 155 2.45 5.04 -11.86
C ASP A 155 2.49 5.25 -10.33
N SER A 156 1.78 6.25 -9.82
CA SER A 156 1.70 6.53 -8.38
C SER A 156 1.22 5.32 -7.56
N LEU A 157 0.38 4.46 -8.13
CA LEU A 157 -0.15 3.28 -7.45
C LEU A 157 0.95 2.24 -7.23
N ASP A 158 1.89 2.09 -8.17
CA ASP A 158 3.05 1.22 -7.97
C ASP A 158 4.01 1.74 -6.90
N VAL A 159 4.24 3.07 -6.87
CA VAL A 159 5.02 3.70 -5.80
C VAL A 159 4.36 3.46 -4.43
N TRP A 160 3.04 3.60 -4.38
CA TRP A 160 2.28 3.33 -3.16
C TRP A 160 2.35 1.85 -2.76
N PHE A 161 2.19 0.91 -3.69
CA PHE A 161 2.35 -0.53 -3.42
C PHE A 161 3.73 -0.87 -2.85
N ALA A 162 4.79 -0.31 -3.43
CA ALA A 162 6.15 -0.51 -2.97
C ALA A 162 6.33 0.03 -1.54
N ALA A 163 5.85 1.24 -1.27
CA ALA A 163 5.94 1.86 0.06
C ALA A 163 5.19 1.04 1.13
N VAL A 164 3.94 0.66 0.87
CA VAL A 164 3.13 -0.15 1.78
C VAL A 164 3.79 -1.49 2.08
N GLY A 165 4.23 -2.19 1.03
CA GLY A 165 4.87 -3.48 1.16
C GLY A 165 6.21 -3.42 1.88
N MET A 166 7.05 -2.40 1.61
CA MET A 166 8.32 -2.23 2.32
C MET A 166 8.13 -2.06 3.83
N VAL A 167 7.21 -1.18 4.24
CA VAL A 167 6.93 -0.93 5.65
C VAL A 167 6.38 -2.17 6.34
N ALA A 168 5.39 -2.83 5.74
CA ALA A 168 4.76 -4.00 6.35
C ALA A 168 5.64 -5.25 6.36
N SER A 169 6.61 -5.35 5.45
CA SER A 169 7.56 -6.47 5.40
C SER A 169 8.86 -6.19 6.17
N ALA A 170 9.02 -5.03 6.80
CA ALA A 170 10.22 -4.67 7.55
C ALA A 170 10.56 -5.76 8.60
N GLY A 171 11.82 -6.19 8.62
CA GLY A 171 12.28 -7.27 9.50
C GLY A 171 11.90 -8.69 9.07
N THR A 172 11.23 -8.87 7.92
CA THR A 172 10.88 -10.18 7.35
C THR A 172 11.72 -10.51 6.12
N PRO A 173 11.79 -11.79 5.69
CA PRO A 173 12.46 -12.16 4.44
C PRO A 173 11.91 -11.48 3.18
N HIS A 174 10.62 -11.08 3.19
CA HIS A 174 9.96 -10.43 2.06
C HIS A 174 10.41 -8.98 1.84
N HIS A 175 11.07 -8.36 2.82
CA HIS A 175 11.53 -6.97 2.70
C HIS A 175 12.42 -6.73 1.49
N ARG A 176 13.35 -7.66 1.22
CA ARG A 176 14.28 -7.55 0.10
C ARG A 176 13.58 -7.56 -1.26
N TRP A 177 12.48 -8.30 -1.38
CA TRP A 177 11.68 -8.35 -2.61
C TRP A 177 11.05 -6.97 -2.88
N PHE A 178 10.44 -6.36 -1.86
CA PHE A 178 9.87 -5.02 -1.99
C PHE A 178 10.93 -3.93 -2.24
N MET A 179 12.11 -4.04 -1.62
CA MET A 179 13.22 -3.13 -1.91
C MET A 179 13.69 -3.22 -3.36
N SER A 180 13.80 -4.43 -3.93
CA SER A 180 14.17 -4.60 -5.35
C SER A 180 13.13 -3.95 -6.25
N ARG A 181 11.84 -4.24 -6.00
CA ARG A 181 10.73 -3.66 -6.76
C ARG A 181 10.69 -2.13 -6.67
N ALA A 182 10.92 -1.58 -5.48
CA ALA A 182 10.96 -0.13 -5.26
C ALA A 182 12.08 0.54 -6.07
N ARG A 183 13.24 -0.11 -6.21
CA ARG A 183 14.33 0.38 -7.08
C ARG A 183 13.93 0.40 -8.55
N GLU A 184 13.32 -0.67 -9.04
CA GLU A 184 12.86 -0.76 -10.44
C GLU A 184 11.87 0.36 -10.75
N ILE A 185 10.91 0.60 -9.85
CA ILE A 185 9.93 1.69 -9.97
C ILE A 185 10.62 3.06 -9.91
N ALA A 186 11.56 3.26 -8.98
CA ALA A 186 12.29 4.52 -8.85
C ALA A 186 13.08 4.87 -10.12
N VAL A 187 13.76 3.89 -10.72
CA VAL A 187 14.49 4.07 -11.99
C VAL A 187 13.52 4.37 -13.13
N ALA A 188 12.42 3.61 -13.24
CA ALA A 188 11.47 3.76 -14.33
C ALA A 188 10.69 5.10 -14.30
N LEU A 189 10.42 5.63 -13.11
CA LEU A 189 9.73 6.90 -12.91
C LEU A 189 10.69 8.09 -12.67
N ASN A 190 12.00 7.86 -12.69
CA ASN A 190 13.02 8.85 -12.36
C ASN A 190 12.74 9.56 -11.02
N LEU A 191 12.47 8.77 -9.97
CA LEU A 191 12.23 9.28 -8.62
C LEU A 191 13.56 9.62 -7.97
N GLU A 192 13.95 10.89 -8.03
CA GLU A 192 15.26 11.36 -7.58
C GLU A 192 15.30 11.77 -6.10
N ASN A 193 14.15 12.02 -5.48
CA ASN A 193 14.07 12.45 -4.09
C ASN A 193 12.80 11.96 -3.39
N PHE A 194 12.84 12.00 -2.07
CA PHE A 194 11.75 11.53 -1.23
C PHE A 194 10.48 12.38 -1.35
N ASP A 195 10.58 13.68 -1.63
CA ASP A 195 9.40 14.55 -1.72
C ASP A 195 8.51 14.17 -2.91
N VAL A 196 9.13 13.77 -4.03
CA VAL A 196 8.42 13.23 -5.20
C VAL A 196 7.77 11.89 -4.87
N ILE A 197 8.47 10.99 -4.17
CA ILE A 197 7.89 9.73 -3.71
C ILE A 197 6.69 9.97 -2.80
N LEU A 198 6.83 10.88 -1.83
CA LEU A 198 5.79 11.22 -0.89
C LEU A 198 4.57 11.82 -1.61
N PHE A 199 4.79 12.62 -2.65
CA PHE A 199 3.71 13.11 -3.52
C PHE A 199 2.94 11.93 -4.14
N HIS A 200 3.63 10.98 -4.78
CA HIS A 200 2.97 9.78 -5.35
C HIS A 200 2.20 8.98 -4.30
N ILE A 201 2.76 8.78 -3.11
CA ILE A 201 2.09 8.06 -2.01
C ILE A 201 0.84 8.82 -1.54
N LYS A 202 0.95 10.14 -1.31
CA LYS A 202 -0.15 11.02 -0.88
C LYS A 202 -1.26 11.12 -1.91
N SER A 203 -0.91 10.98 -3.20
CA SER A 203 -1.84 10.95 -4.33
C SER A 203 -2.78 9.72 -4.27
N VAL A 204 -2.29 8.60 -3.73
CA VAL A 204 -3.03 7.33 -3.68
C VAL A 204 -3.81 7.16 -2.39
N LEU A 205 -3.13 7.10 -1.24
CA LEU A 205 -3.80 6.99 0.07
C LEU A 205 -2.82 7.34 1.18
N TRP A 206 -3.15 8.36 1.98
CA TRP A 206 -2.29 8.81 3.06
C TRP A 206 -3.05 9.40 4.24
N LEU A 207 -2.86 8.78 5.41
CA LEU A 207 -3.27 9.29 6.71
C LEU A 207 -2.11 10.09 7.31
N GLU A 208 -2.32 11.40 7.52
CA GLU A 208 -1.30 12.27 8.09
C GLU A 208 -1.04 11.90 9.55
N LYS A 209 0.15 11.38 9.84
CA LYS A 209 0.65 11.12 11.19
C LYS A 209 2.11 11.54 11.28
N PRO A 210 2.54 12.15 12.40
CA PRO A 210 3.93 12.57 12.56
C PRO A 210 4.97 11.49 12.28
N GLN A 211 4.68 10.23 12.64
CA GLN A 211 5.62 9.11 12.50
C GLN A 211 5.54 8.39 11.15
N SER A 212 4.47 8.60 10.36
CA SER A 212 4.26 7.82 9.12
C SER A 212 5.24 8.20 8.03
N GLU A 213 5.62 9.48 7.95
CA GLU A 213 6.62 9.93 6.97
C GLU A 213 8.00 9.37 7.30
N ASP A 214 8.44 9.49 8.55
CA ASP A 214 9.76 9.00 9.00
C ASP A 214 9.94 7.50 8.74
N LEU A 215 8.89 6.70 8.99
CA LEU A 215 8.89 5.27 8.72
C LEU A 215 9.13 4.98 7.24
N VAL A 216 8.37 5.64 6.35
CA VAL A 216 8.50 5.44 4.90
C VAL A 216 9.86 5.97 4.41
N ARG A 217 10.26 7.16 4.85
CA ARG A 217 11.54 7.81 4.52
C ARG A 217 12.73 6.92 4.83
N SER A 218 12.77 6.32 6.02
CA SER A 218 13.87 5.43 6.43
C SER A 218 14.11 4.26 5.47
N HIS A 219 13.06 3.75 4.81
CA HIS A 219 13.19 2.68 3.81
C HIS A 219 13.66 3.18 2.44
N TRP A 220 13.20 4.35 2.01
CA TRP A 220 13.58 4.93 0.72
C TRP A 220 15.00 5.52 0.73
N ASP A 221 15.46 6.08 1.86
CA ASP A 221 16.85 6.55 1.99
C ASP A 221 17.86 5.40 1.82
N ASN A 222 17.51 4.18 2.26
CA ASN A 222 18.31 2.97 2.02
C ASN A 222 18.36 2.60 0.53
N ILE A 223 17.34 2.95 -0.25
CA ILE A 223 17.35 2.72 -1.70
C ILE A 223 18.31 3.70 -2.38
N PHE A 224 18.21 4.99 -2.05
CA PHE A 224 19.05 6.02 -2.65
C PHE A 224 20.54 5.82 -2.32
N SER A 225 20.86 5.55 -1.06
CA SER A 225 22.26 5.29 -0.64
C SER A 225 22.90 4.08 -1.33
N LEU A 226 22.14 3.03 -1.61
CA LEU A 226 22.64 1.86 -2.33
C LEU A 226 22.82 2.12 -3.83
N THR A 227 21.99 2.97 -4.43
CA THR A 227 22.15 3.40 -5.82
C THR A 227 23.41 4.26 -5.99
N ASP A 228 23.64 5.22 -5.09
CA ASP A 228 24.84 6.06 -5.10
C ASP A 228 26.13 5.22 -4.99
N GLN A 229 26.11 4.18 -4.14
CA GLN A 229 27.25 3.29 -3.96
C GLN A 229 27.51 2.38 -5.17
N ALA A 230 26.46 1.94 -5.87
CA ALA A 230 26.58 1.17 -7.12
C ALA A 230 27.17 2.04 -8.25
N VAL A 231 26.69 3.27 -8.41
CA VAL A 231 27.20 4.24 -9.39
C VAL A 231 28.68 4.56 -9.14
N LEU A 232 29.06 4.76 -7.88
CA LEU A 232 30.47 4.99 -7.51
C LEU A 232 31.36 3.77 -7.76
N SER A 233 30.83 2.56 -7.57
CA SER A 233 31.57 1.31 -7.83
C SER A 233 31.80 1.10 -9.33
N ASP A 234 30.79 1.37 -10.17
CA ASP A 234 30.92 1.27 -11.64
C ASP A 234 31.89 2.31 -12.22
N LEU A 235 31.91 3.53 -11.66
CA LEU A 235 32.89 4.56 -12.04
C LEU A 235 34.33 4.16 -11.66
N SER A 236 34.52 3.48 -10.53
CA SER A 236 35.85 3.04 -10.06
C SER A 236 36.48 1.92 -10.92
N ILE A 237 35.65 1.11 -11.61
CA ILE A 237 36.10 0.02 -12.47
C ILE A 237 36.57 0.53 -13.85
N SER A 238 36.19 1.76 -14.23
CA SER A 238 36.48 2.34 -15.55
C SER A 238 37.87 2.97 -15.71
N VAL A 239 38.71 3.01 -14.66
CA VAL A 239 40.06 3.58 -14.72
C VAL A 239 41.11 2.49 -14.50
N SER A 240 41.43 1.75 -15.57
CA SER A 240 42.67 0.96 -15.63
C SER A 240 43.79 1.83 -16.20
N PRO A 241 44.92 2.02 -15.49
CA PRO A 241 46.05 2.75 -16.05
C PRO A 241 46.75 1.86 -17.09
N ILE A 242 46.86 2.36 -18.32
CA ILE A 242 47.70 1.78 -19.37
C ILE A 242 49.15 1.86 -18.89
N SER A 243 49.69 0.73 -18.44
CA SER A 243 51.13 0.58 -18.16
C SER A 243 51.87 0.47 -19.49
N SER A 244 52.34 1.60 -20.01
CA SER A 244 53.32 1.62 -21.11
C SER A 244 54.71 1.32 -20.55
N SER A 245 55.12 0.06 -20.57
CA SER A 245 56.51 -0.32 -20.36
C SER A 245 57.29 0.00 -21.64
N VAL A 246 57.99 1.14 -21.64
CA VAL A 246 59.02 1.45 -22.64
C VAL A 246 60.31 0.80 -22.16
N GLU A 247 60.70 -0.31 -22.79
CA GLU A 247 62.06 -0.85 -22.65
C GLU A 247 63.05 0.11 -23.33
N PHE A 248 64.05 0.57 -22.57
CA PHE A 248 65.22 1.24 -23.10
C PHE A 248 66.44 0.31 -22.97
N ILE A 249 67.01 0.00 -24.14
CA ILE A 249 68.35 -0.51 -24.48
C ILE A 249 68.62 -1.99 -24.22
#